data_AF-A0A8J2SUR4-F1
#
_entry.id   AF-A0A8J2SUR4-F1
#
_cell.length_a   1.000
_cell.length_b   1.000
_cell.length_c   1.000
_cell.angle_alpha   90.00
_cell.angle_beta   90.00
_cell.angle_gamma   90.00
#
_symmetry.space_group_name_H-M   'P 1'
#
loop_
_entity.id
_entity.type
_entity.pdbx_description
1 polymer ?
#
loop_
_entity_poly.entity_id
_entity_poly.type
_entity_poly.pdbx_seq_one_letter_code
_entity_poly.pdbx_strand_id
1 'polypeptide(L)'
;MASATSAAWRAGTFPNSCETESDWVAAQKRGITWQQLSDPERQAVALDAVRQKVEAGDTWTRPADADVRALTAQRNAALRREEFRQAEELKTRLEAVNDRGANWFDAQSGQWRVQDVAADALSFLHIPETAGSTIETLSIDFKKKRCGKNENGVVWKRACDWHTPPRDLDPRERLYPAAETFCVVRDPLDRLLSEYKFEHRGSSQKLHDAAAATRWIRYHAGHVARRRREDGALSAPFPNRCHFLPQTWFLWDASGKCTCRYVLRFEFLGEDFDGLMRSQGLTMRLSHARNISHHLPSNLTRAAVADAETLQAVRGAYPDDFSLLPAVNGTCEDLADYSAPYDLTDRPRVCKGGKLE
;
A
#
# COMPACT_ATOMS: atom_id res chain seq x y z
N MET A 1 -12.00 -1.22 -51.88
CA MET A 1 -12.30 -2.65 -51.70
C MET A 1 -12.46 -2.92 -50.20
N ALA A 2 -13.70 -2.92 -49.70
CA ALA A 2 -14.00 -3.28 -48.32
C ALA A 2 -13.75 -4.79 -48.14
N SER A 3 -13.14 -5.20 -47.02
CA SER A 3 -12.87 -6.63 -46.80
C SER A 3 -14.18 -7.41 -46.73
N ALA A 4 -14.17 -8.61 -47.30
CA ALA A 4 -15.33 -9.51 -47.38
C ALA A 4 -16.00 -9.80 -46.02
N THR A 5 -15.33 -9.48 -44.91
CA THR A 5 -15.81 -9.60 -43.53
C THR A 5 -16.90 -8.60 -43.15
N SER A 6 -16.95 -7.39 -43.75
CA SER A 6 -17.99 -6.40 -43.42
C SER A 6 -19.29 -6.57 -44.20
N ALA A 7 -19.28 -7.35 -45.30
CA ALA A 7 -20.47 -7.65 -46.09
C ALA A 7 -21.34 -8.74 -45.43
N ALA A 8 -20.72 -9.68 -44.69
CA ALA A 8 -21.44 -10.70 -43.92
C ALA A 8 -22.22 -10.12 -42.71
N TRP A 9 -21.85 -8.91 -42.24
CA TRP A 9 -22.49 -8.24 -41.10
C TRP A 9 -23.93 -7.75 -41.37
N ARG A 10 -24.34 -7.60 -42.64
CA ARG A 10 -25.71 -7.15 -43.00
C ARG A 10 -26.61 -8.27 -43.52
N ALA A 11 -26.09 -9.50 -43.67
CA ALA A 11 -26.79 -10.57 -44.37
C ALA A 11 -27.50 -11.59 -43.45
N GLY A 12 -27.70 -11.30 -42.17
CA GLY A 12 -28.56 -12.11 -41.30
C GLY A 12 -28.16 -13.58 -41.12
N THR A 13 -26.87 -13.91 -41.30
CA THR A 13 -26.34 -15.28 -41.15
C THR A 13 -25.42 -15.37 -39.94
N PHE A 14 -25.97 -15.10 -38.75
CA PHE A 14 -25.45 -15.70 -37.52
C PHE A 14 -26.07 -17.09 -37.40
N PRO A 15 -25.36 -18.13 -36.94
CA PRO A 15 -26.04 -19.32 -36.45
C PRO A 15 -26.94 -18.86 -35.30
N ASN A 16 -28.23 -19.09 -35.43
CA ASN A 16 -29.31 -18.71 -34.51
C ASN A 16 -29.19 -19.32 -33.10
N SER A 17 -28.05 -19.88 -32.72
CA SER A 17 -27.96 -20.85 -31.64
C SER A 17 -27.74 -20.25 -30.26
N CYS A 18 -27.99 -18.97 -29.98
CA CYS A 18 -27.98 -18.50 -28.58
C CYS A 18 -29.31 -18.85 -27.88
N GLU A 19 -29.71 -20.12 -27.95
CA GLU A 19 -30.95 -20.65 -27.38
C GLU A 19 -30.74 -21.18 -25.96
N THR A 20 -29.49 -21.40 -25.55
CA THR A 20 -29.15 -21.93 -24.24
C THR A 20 -28.16 -21.03 -23.48
N GLU A 21 -28.10 -21.21 -22.15
CA GLU A 21 -27.08 -20.58 -21.29
C GLU A 21 -25.66 -20.85 -21.79
N SER A 22 -25.39 -22.06 -22.28
CA SER A 22 -24.06 -22.46 -22.76
C SER A 22 -23.62 -21.68 -24.00
N ASP A 23 -24.57 -21.34 -24.87
CA ASP A 23 -24.33 -20.54 -26.06
C ASP A 23 -24.09 -19.07 -25.71
N TRP A 24 -24.78 -18.57 -24.67
CA TRP A 24 -24.56 -17.24 -24.14
C TRP A 24 -23.15 -17.08 -23.54
N VAL A 25 -22.71 -18.05 -22.73
CA VAL A 25 -21.35 -18.08 -22.17
C VAL A 25 -20.30 -18.13 -23.29
N ALA A 26 -20.54 -18.88 -24.36
CA ALA A 26 -19.66 -18.94 -25.53
C ALA A 26 -19.61 -17.61 -26.32
N ALA A 27 -20.75 -16.92 -26.44
CA ALA A 27 -20.84 -15.59 -27.06
C ALA A 27 -20.09 -14.52 -26.24
N GLN A 28 -20.18 -14.57 -24.91
CA GLN A 28 -19.47 -13.65 -24.02
C GLN A 28 -17.95 -13.82 -24.05
N LYS A 29 -17.44 -15.06 -24.20
CA LYS A 29 -16.00 -15.32 -24.45
C LYS A 29 -15.48 -14.65 -25.72
N ARG A 30 -16.38 -14.29 -26.65
CA ARG A 30 -16.10 -13.58 -27.90
C ARG A 30 -16.36 -12.08 -27.82
N GLY A 31 -16.71 -11.56 -26.63
CA GLY A 31 -16.91 -10.12 -26.39
C GLY A 31 -18.27 -9.58 -26.83
N ILE A 32 -19.26 -10.44 -27.04
CA ILE A 32 -20.64 -10.03 -27.41
C ILE A 32 -21.41 -9.62 -26.14
N THR A 33 -22.03 -8.45 -26.15
CA THR A 33 -22.91 -7.96 -25.08
C THR A 33 -24.39 -8.22 -25.42
N TRP A 34 -25.25 -8.33 -24.41
CA TRP A 34 -26.67 -8.68 -24.64
C TRP A 34 -27.41 -7.59 -25.44
N GLN A 35 -26.96 -6.33 -25.32
CA GLN A 35 -27.47 -5.19 -26.09
C GLN A 35 -27.15 -5.28 -27.60
N GLN A 36 -26.19 -6.12 -27.99
CA GLN A 36 -25.87 -6.39 -29.39
C GLN A 36 -26.77 -7.49 -30.00
N LEU A 37 -27.62 -8.12 -29.19
CA LEU A 37 -28.66 -9.04 -29.67
C LEU A 37 -29.81 -8.21 -30.22
N SER A 38 -30.17 -8.43 -31.49
CA SER A 38 -31.27 -7.71 -32.15
C SER A 38 -32.66 -8.21 -31.74
N ASP A 39 -32.74 -9.32 -31.01
CA ASP A 39 -33.96 -10.06 -30.69
C ASP A 39 -34.30 -9.90 -29.19
N PRO A 40 -35.45 -9.30 -28.83
CA PRO A 40 -35.89 -9.12 -27.45
C PRO A 40 -36.02 -10.42 -26.65
N GLU A 41 -36.40 -11.54 -27.28
CA GLU A 41 -36.53 -12.83 -26.59
C GLU A 41 -35.14 -13.36 -26.19
N ARG A 42 -34.15 -13.17 -27.06
CA ARG A 42 -32.75 -13.55 -26.76
C ARG A 42 -32.11 -12.63 -25.72
N GLN A 43 -32.48 -11.35 -25.71
CA GLN A 43 -32.09 -10.45 -24.62
C GLN A 43 -32.66 -10.94 -23.28
N ALA A 44 -33.91 -11.40 -23.25
CA ALA A 44 -34.52 -11.95 -22.04
C ALA A 44 -33.84 -13.23 -21.55
N VAL A 45 -33.48 -14.16 -22.44
CA VAL A 45 -32.72 -15.38 -22.09
C VAL A 45 -31.33 -15.03 -21.56
N ALA A 46 -30.62 -14.09 -22.18
CA ALA A 46 -29.32 -13.63 -21.71
C ALA A 46 -29.40 -12.96 -20.33
N LEU A 47 -30.46 -12.17 -20.07
CA LEU A 47 -30.70 -11.55 -18.77
C LEU A 47 -31.06 -12.58 -17.69
N ASP A 48 -31.87 -13.59 -18.01
CA ASP A 48 -32.24 -14.65 -17.08
C ASP A 48 -31.04 -15.54 -16.71
N ALA A 49 -30.20 -15.90 -17.68
CA ALA A 49 -28.95 -16.63 -17.44
C ALA A 49 -27.99 -15.84 -16.53
N VAL A 50 -27.87 -14.53 -16.73
CA VAL A 50 -27.07 -13.68 -15.84
C VAL A 50 -27.69 -13.64 -14.44
N ARG A 51 -29.01 -13.49 -14.34
CA ARG A 51 -29.73 -13.43 -13.07
C ARG A 51 -29.55 -14.72 -12.25
N GLN A 52 -29.73 -15.88 -12.86
CA GLN A 52 -29.57 -17.18 -12.20
C GLN A 52 -28.15 -17.37 -11.65
N LYS A 53 -27.11 -16.90 -12.36
CA LYS A 53 -25.72 -16.94 -11.87
C LYS A 53 -25.45 -15.98 -10.71
N VAL A 54 -26.02 -14.79 -10.74
CA VAL A 54 -25.93 -13.84 -9.61
C VAL A 54 -26.64 -14.40 -8.38
N GLU A 55 -27.81 -15.01 -8.55
CA GLU A 55 -28.55 -15.67 -7.47
C GLU A 55 -27.80 -16.89 -6.90
N ALA A 56 -26.97 -17.56 -7.72
CA ALA A 56 -26.06 -18.63 -7.29
C ALA A 56 -24.79 -18.16 -6.55
N GLY A 57 -24.57 -16.84 -6.45
CA GLY A 57 -23.41 -16.26 -5.75
C GLY A 57 -22.12 -16.20 -6.57
N ASP A 58 -22.18 -16.46 -7.88
CA ASP A 58 -21.03 -16.34 -8.77
C ASP A 58 -20.72 -14.87 -9.07
N THR A 59 -19.51 -14.42 -8.69
CA THR A 59 -19.02 -13.07 -9.02
C THR A 59 -18.36 -13.06 -10.39
N TRP A 60 -18.97 -12.35 -11.34
CA TRP A 60 -18.40 -12.11 -12.65
C TRP A 60 -17.21 -11.16 -12.53
N THR A 61 -15.99 -11.69 -12.59
CA THR A 61 -14.77 -10.88 -12.79
C THR A 61 -14.26 -11.08 -14.20
N ARG A 62 -14.01 -9.98 -14.93
CA ARG A 62 -13.22 -10.03 -16.17
C ARG A 62 -11.83 -9.46 -15.86
N PRO A 63 -10.73 -10.13 -16.22
CA PRO A 63 -9.40 -9.55 -16.07
C PRO A 63 -9.34 -8.25 -16.88
N ALA A 64 -9.01 -7.13 -16.22
CA ALA A 64 -8.90 -5.81 -16.85
C ALA A 64 -7.98 -5.84 -18.09
N ASP A 65 -7.02 -6.77 -18.09
CA ASP A 65 -6.08 -7.04 -19.18
C ASP A 65 -6.75 -7.29 -20.52
N ALA A 66 -7.94 -7.90 -20.55
CA ALA A 66 -8.66 -8.18 -21.79
C ALA A 66 -9.21 -6.90 -22.43
N ASP A 67 -9.70 -5.97 -21.62
CA ASP A 67 -10.21 -4.67 -22.08
C ASP A 67 -9.07 -3.72 -22.46
N VAL A 68 -7.97 -3.73 -21.70
CA VAL A 68 -6.75 -2.98 -22.03
C VAL A 68 -6.17 -3.46 -23.36
N ARG A 69 -6.07 -4.78 -23.59
CA ARG A 69 -5.61 -5.33 -24.88
C ARG A 69 -6.54 -4.95 -26.03
N ALA A 70 -7.85 -5.03 -25.84
CA ALA A 70 -8.82 -4.69 -26.87
C ALA A 70 -8.81 -3.19 -27.23
N LEU A 71 -8.79 -2.31 -26.24
CA LEU A 71 -8.72 -0.85 -26.45
C LEU A 71 -7.37 -0.42 -27.04
N THR A 72 -6.27 -1.05 -26.62
CA THR A 72 -4.94 -0.83 -27.22
C THR A 72 -4.93 -1.23 -28.70
N ALA A 73 -5.52 -2.39 -29.04
CA ALA A 73 -5.62 -2.83 -30.43
C ALA A 73 -6.47 -1.87 -31.28
N GLN A 74 -7.59 -1.38 -30.74
CA GLN A 74 -8.45 -0.39 -31.40
C GLN A 74 -7.74 0.95 -31.60
N ARG A 75 -7.03 1.45 -30.59
CA ARG A 75 -6.25 2.69 -30.69
C ARG A 75 -5.18 2.57 -31.77
N ASN A 76 -4.44 1.46 -31.79
CA ASN A 76 -3.40 1.21 -32.77
C ASN A 76 -3.98 1.07 -34.20
N ALA A 77 -5.19 0.53 -34.34
CA ALA A 77 -5.88 0.49 -35.63
C ALA A 77 -6.32 1.88 -36.10
N ALA A 78 -6.85 2.73 -35.21
CA ALA A 78 -7.21 4.10 -35.52
C ALA A 78 -5.98 4.94 -35.94
N LEU A 79 -4.85 4.78 -35.24
CA LEU A 79 -3.59 5.43 -35.62
C LEU A 79 -3.10 5.02 -37.01
N ARG A 80 -3.18 3.73 -37.37
CA ARG A 80 -2.83 3.25 -38.72
C ARG A 80 -3.74 3.78 -39.82
N ARG A 81 -4.96 4.17 -39.48
CA ARG A 81 -5.93 4.79 -40.40
C ARG A 81 -5.89 6.31 -40.35
N GLU A 82 -4.96 6.89 -39.59
CA GLU A 82 -4.83 8.35 -39.39
C GLU A 82 -6.10 8.99 -38.78
N GLU A 83 -6.89 8.21 -38.04
CA GLU A 83 -8.11 8.63 -37.34
C GLU A 83 -7.76 9.23 -35.96
N PHE A 84 -6.97 10.30 -35.95
CA PHE A 84 -6.34 10.82 -34.72
C PHE A 84 -7.33 11.22 -33.61
N ARG A 85 -8.50 11.76 -33.97
CA ARG A 85 -9.55 12.09 -33.00
C ARG A 85 -10.07 10.85 -32.27
N GLN A 86 -10.27 9.76 -33.01
CA GLN A 86 -10.72 8.49 -32.45
C GLN A 86 -9.61 7.83 -31.63
N ALA A 87 -8.36 7.94 -32.07
CA ALA A 87 -7.21 7.45 -31.31
C ALA A 87 -7.06 8.18 -29.96
N GLU A 88 -7.29 9.50 -29.90
CA GLU A 88 -7.23 10.27 -28.66
C GLU A 88 -8.40 9.92 -27.72
N GLU A 89 -9.61 9.75 -28.25
CA GLU A 89 -10.76 9.28 -27.45
C GLU A 89 -10.50 7.88 -26.86
N LEU A 90 -9.92 6.97 -27.65
CA LEU A 90 -9.55 5.63 -27.20
C LEU A 90 -8.40 5.65 -26.19
N LYS A 91 -7.47 6.61 -26.29
CA LYS A 91 -6.42 6.84 -25.29
C LYS A 91 -7.02 7.30 -23.96
N THR A 92 -7.93 8.29 -23.97
CA THR A 92 -8.65 8.72 -22.76
C THR A 92 -9.45 7.58 -22.14
N ARG A 93 -10.05 6.71 -22.97
CA ARG A 93 -10.73 5.49 -22.49
C ARG A 93 -9.77 4.45 -21.92
N LEU A 94 -8.57 4.31 -22.49
CA LEU A 94 -7.53 3.42 -22.00
C LEU A 94 -6.99 3.88 -20.64
N GLU A 95 -6.72 5.18 -20.50
CA GLU A 95 -6.35 5.83 -19.24
C GLU A 95 -7.46 5.66 -18.20
N ALA A 96 -8.71 5.88 -18.60
CA ALA A 96 -9.87 5.64 -17.75
C ALA A 96 -10.03 4.17 -17.28
N VAL A 97 -9.63 3.18 -18.08
CA VAL A 97 -9.69 1.76 -17.69
C VAL A 97 -8.48 1.38 -16.82
N ASN A 98 -7.30 1.90 -17.14
CA ASN A 98 -6.09 1.69 -16.33
C ASN A 98 -6.19 2.32 -14.94
N ASP A 99 -6.89 3.45 -14.82
CA ASP A 99 -7.05 4.17 -13.54
C ASP A 99 -8.14 3.57 -12.64
N ARG A 100 -8.95 2.59 -13.10
CA ARG A 100 -10.24 2.23 -12.45
C ARG A 100 -10.42 0.79 -11.93
N GLY A 101 -9.44 -0.10 -11.97
CA GLY A 101 -9.57 -1.43 -11.36
C GLY A 101 -10.63 -2.34 -12.02
N ALA A 102 -10.77 -3.59 -11.53
CA ALA A 102 -11.52 -4.66 -12.20
C ALA A 102 -13.03 -4.37 -12.40
N ASN A 103 -13.60 -4.84 -13.50
CA ASN A 103 -15.01 -4.67 -13.85
C ASN A 103 -15.85 -5.88 -13.38
N TRP A 104 -17.02 -5.63 -12.79
CA TRP A 104 -18.06 -6.64 -12.56
C TRP A 104 -19.35 -6.29 -13.32
N PHE A 105 -20.17 -7.29 -13.63
CA PHE A 105 -21.38 -7.10 -14.42
C PHE A 105 -22.61 -6.89 -13.52
N ASP A 106 -23.26 -5.73 -13.61
CA ASP A 106 -24.53 -5.49 -12.91
C ASP A 106 -25.69 -6.05 -13.72
N ALA A 107 -26.25 -7.16 -13.22
CA ALA A 107 -27.38 -7.85 -13.82
C ALA A 107 -28.66 -7.02 -13.90
N GLN A 108 -28.89 -6.08 -12.98
CA GLN A 108 -30.12 -5.27 -12.95
C GLN A 108 -30.11 -4.16 -14.00
N SER A 109 -28.96 -3.54 -14.22
CA SER A 109 -28.82 -2.49 -15.26
C SER A 109 -28.31 -3.02 -16.60
N GLY A 110 -27.83 -4.26 -16.63
CA GLY A 110 -27.19 -4.86 -17.80
C GLY A 110 -25.92 -4.13 -18.24
N GLN A 111 -25.32 -3.34 -17.35
CA GLN A 111 -24.11 -2.57 -17.62
C GLN A 111 -22.92 -3.18 -16.86
N TRP A 112 -21.76 -3.16 -17.50
CA TRP A 112 -20.50 -3.36 -16.78
C TRP A 112 -20.31 -2.19 -15.84
N ARG A 113 -20.27 -2.49 -14.55
CA ARG A 113 -19.93 -1.51 -13.53
C ARG A 113 -18.48 -1.75 -13.14
N VAL A 114 -17.78 -0.64 -13.00
CA VAL A 114 -16.50 -0.65 -12.32
C VAL A 114 -16.78 -1.21 -10.93
N GLN A 115 -16.04 -2.22 -10.50
CA GLN A 115 -15.90 -2.41 -9.08
C GLN A 115 -15.27 -1.09 -8.65
N ASP A 116 -16.02 -0.25 -7.93
CA ASP A 116 -15.39 0.29 -6.74
C ASP A 116 -14.93 -0.96 -6.00
N VAL A 117 -13.76 -1.52 -6.36
CA VAL A 117 -12.91 -2.23 -5.44
C VAL A 117 -12.91 -1.25 -4.33
N ALA A 118 -13.71 -1.57 -3.31
CA ALA A 118 -13.98 -0.62 -2.28
C ALA A 118 -12.61 -0.08 -1.92
N ALA A 119 -12.48 1.24 -1.94
CA ALA A 119 -11.28 1.88 -1.43
C ALA A 119 -11.08 1.56 0.08
N ASP A 120 -11.90 0.67 0.66
CA ASP A 120 -11.59 -0.26 1.74
C ASP A 120 -10.63 -1.37 1.21
N ALA A 121 -9.32 -1.29 1.33
CA ALA A 121 -8.67 -1.13 2.62
C ALA A 121 -7.15 -0.95 2.48
N LEU A 122 -6.67 -0.07 1.58
CA LEU A 122 -5.25 0.29 1.61
C LEU A 122 -4.96 1.01 2.94
N SER A 123 -4.35 0.28 3.87
CA SER A 123 -4.11 0.71 5.25
C SER A 123 -2.68 1.23 5.39
N PHE A 124 -2.51 2.32 6.12
CA PHE A 124 -1.18 2.87 6.40
C PHE A 124 -0.73 2.43 7.79
N LEU A 125 0.42 1.77 7.87
CA LEU A 125 1.11 1.48 9.12
C LEU A 125 2.13 2.59 9.39
N HIS A 126 1.86 3.40 10.41
CA HIS A 126 2.69 4.55 10.77
C HIS A 126 3.94 4.09 11.53
N ILE A 127 5.10 4.17 10.88
CA ILE A 127 6.41 4.06 11.51
C ILE A 127 6.90 5.47 11.89
N PRO A 128 7.36 5.73 13.13
CA PRO A 128 7.78 7.06 13.54
C PRO A 128 8.85 7.67 12.64
N GLU A 129 8.74 8.98 12.40
CA GLU A 129 9.74 9.78 11.66
C GLU A 129 9.93 9.39 10.18
N THR A 130 8.92 8.75 9.57
CA THR A 130 8.90 8.33 8.16
C THR A 130 7.76 8.97 7.35
N ALA A 131 7.48 10.26 7.55
CA ALA A 131 6.40 11.03 6.90
C ALA A 131 4.97 10.65 7.30
N GLY A 132 4.76 9.98 8.44
CA GLY A 132 3.42 9.51 8.82
C GLY A 132 2.40 10.64 8.97
N SER A 133 2.75 11.76 9.61
CA SER A 133 1.83 12.91 9.72
C SER A 133 1.44 13.51 8.36
N THR A 134 2.36 13.58 7.41
CA THR A 134 2.08 14.04 6.04
C THR A 134 1.04 13.14 5.37
N ILE A 135 1.23 11.82 5.42
CA ILE A 135 0.32 10.83 4.84
C ILE A 135 -1.04 10.83 5.56
N GLU A 136 -1.06 10.93 6.89
CA GLU A 136 -2.29 11.03 7.66
C GLU A 136 -3.13 12.26 7.26
N THR A 137 -2.49 13.42 7.07
CA THR A 137 -3.24 14.62 6.67
C THR A 137 -3.79 14.55 5.25
N LEU A 138 -3.07 13.90 4.34
CA LEU A 138 -3.61 13.57 3.02
C LEU A 138 -4.91 12.76 3.15
N SER A 139 -4.91 11.71 3.97
CA SER A 139 -6.09 10.83 4.11
C SER A 139 -7.35 11.56 4.62
N ILE A 140 -7.18 12.57 5.48
CA ILE A 140 -8.28 13.39 6.03
C ILE A 140 -8.98 14.18 4.93
N ASP A 141 -8.22 14.76 4.00
CA ASP A 141 -8.78 15.59 2.92
C ASP A 141 -9.58 14.77 1.88
N PHE A 142 -9.40 13.44 1.85
CA PHE A 142 -10.10 12.53 0.91
C PHE A 142 -11.32 11.81 1.51
N LYS A 143 -11.80 12.18 2.71
CA LYS A 143 -12.99 11.60 3.39
C LYS A 143 -12.97 10.07 3.58
N LYS A 144 -11.82 9.41 3.42
CA LYS A 144 -11.65 7.97 3.62
C LYS A 144 -11.03 7.72 4.99
N LYS A 145 -11.39 6.57 5.58
CA LYS A 145 -11.02 6.09 6.94
C LYS A 145 -9.55 6.39 7.27
N ARG A 146 -9.30 6.81 8.51
CA ARG A 146 -7.98 7.23 9.00
C ARG A 146 -7.03 6.05 8.96
N CYS A 147 -6.23 5.99 7.92
CA CYS A 147 -5.17 5.01 7.79
C CYS A 147 -4.08 5.32 8.83
N GLY A 148 -3.93 4.45 9.84
CA GLY A 148 -2.85 4.54 10.84
C GLY A 148 -3.26 5.03 12.23
N LYS A 149 -4.49 5.53 12.42
CA LYS A 149 -5.07 5.70 13.76
C LYS A 149 -6.04 4.58 13.98
N ASN A 150 -5.77 3.69 14.95
CA ASN A 150 -6.76 2.74 15.43
C ASN A 150 -8.05 3.50 15.77
N GLU A 151 -9.05 3.38 14.90
CA GLU A 151 -10.33 4.10 14.98
C GLU A 151 -11.26 3.51 16.05
N ASN A 152 -10.84 2.42 16.70
CA ASN A 152 -11.62 1.61 17.64
C ASN A 152 -11.94 2.30 18.98
N GLY A 153 -11.82 3.63 19.09
CA GLY A 153 -12.24 4.36 20.29
C GLY A 153 -11.44 4.05 21.55
N VAL A 154 -10.30 3.35 21.44
CA VAL A 154 -9.38 3.14 22.57
C VAL A 154 -8.74 4.49 22.88
N VAL A 155 -9.09 5.06 24.03
CA VAL A 155 -8.51 6.31 24.53
C VAL A 155 -7.04 6.05 24.86
N TRP A 156 -6.15 6.48 23.97
CA TRP A 156 -4.71 6.34 24.13
C TRP A 156 -4.21 7.25 25.26
N LYS A 157 -3.48 6.67 26.22
CA LYS A 157 -2.96 7.41 27.38
C LYS A 157 -1.56 7.96 27.14
N ARG A 158 -0.82 7.48 26.12
CA ARG A 158 0.57 7.89 25.84
C ARG A 158 0.88 7.94 24.34
N ALA A 159 1.83 8.79 23.96
CA ALA A 159 2.30 8.96 22.57
C ALA A 159 2.87 7.66 21.93
N CYS A 160 3.31 6.69 22.74
CA CYS A 160 3.78 5.40 22.23
C CYS A 160 2.66 4.45 21.83
N ASP A 161 1.42 4.69 22.26
CA ASP A 161 0.34 3.77 21.94
C ASP A 161 -0.01 3.83 20.43
N TRP A 162 0.34 4.93 19.75
CA TRP A 162 0.20 5.10 18.29
C TRP A 162 1.28 4.39 17.45
N HIS A 163 2.39 3.98 18.07
CA HIS A 163 3.55 3.45 17.37
C HIS A 163 3.92 2.07 17.93
N THR A 164 2.91 1.20 18.04
CA THR A 164 3.09 -0.16 18.52
C THR A 164 3.36 -1.10 17.33
N PRO A 165 4.52 -1.76 17.27
CA PRO A 165 4.81 -2.72 16.21
C PRO A 165 3.79 -3.87 16.17
N PRO A 166 3.39 -4.39 14.99
CA PRO A 166 2.46 -5.51 14.89
C PRO A 166 2.87 -6.76 15.66
N ARG A 167 4.17 -7.01 15.80
CA ARG A 167 4.69 -8.11 16.65
C ARG A 167 4.39 -8.00 18.14
N ASP A 168 4.09 -6.80 18.63
CA ASP A 168 3.79 -6.54 20.03
C ASP A 168 2.28 -6.42 20.30
N LEU A 169 1.45 -6.49 19.25
CA LEU A 169 -0.01 -6.46 19.34
C LEU A 169 -0.58 -7.86 19.62
N ASP A 170 -1.70 -7.93 20.33
CA ASP A 170 -2.45 -9.20 20.47
C ASP A 170 -3.00 -9.57 19.07
N PRO A 171 -2.69 -10.77 18.54
CA PRO A 171 -3.20 -11.22 17.24
C PRO A 171 -4.73 -11.17 17.09
N ARG A 172 -5.46 -11.16 18.21
CA ARG A 172 -6.93 -11.03 18.26
C ARG A 172 -7.41 -9.62 17.93
N GLU A 173 -6.58 -8.59 18.11
CA GLU A 173 -6.95 -7.19 17.87
C GLU A 173 -7.04 -6.85 16.38
N ARG A 174 -6.44 -7.65 15.49
CA ARG A 174 -6.52 -7.55 14.01
C ARG A 174 -6.47 -6.09 13.49
N LEU A 175 -5.56 -5.29 14.03
CA LEU A 175 -5.53 -3.84 13.79
C LEU A 175 -5.19 -3.46 12.34
N TYR A 176 -4.48 -4.33 11.62
CA TYR A 176 -4.09 -4.13 10.22
C TYR A 176 -4.48 -5.36 9.37
N PRO A 177 -5.32 -5.21 8.33
CA PRO A 177 -5.53 -6.29 7.37
C PRO A 177 -4.26 -6.44 6.52
N ALA A 178 -3.55 -7.56 6.71
CA ALA A 178 -2.26 -7.81 6.07
C ALA A 178 -2.28 -7.71 4.53
N ALA A 179 -3.44 -7.96 3.90
CA ALA A 179 -3.55 -8.04 2.44
C ALA A 179 -3.30 -6.69 1.72
N GLU A 180 -3.56 -5.54 2.35
CA GLU A 180 -3.44 -4.23 1.68
C GLU A 180 -2.86 -3.18 2.63
N THR A 181 -1.80 -3.50 3.37
CA THR A 181 -1.13 -2.50 4.23
C THR A 181 0.14 -1.98 3.57
N PHE A 182 0.39 -0.67 3.63
CA PHE A 182 1.65 -0.06 3.26
C PHE A 182 2.28 0.70 4.43
N CYS A 183 3.59 0.89 4.37
CA CYS A 183 4.37 1.61 5.35
C CYS A 183 5.52 2.34 4.65
N VAL A 184 6.14 3.28 5.35
CA VAL A 184 7.32 3.99 4.86
C VAL A 184 8.48 3.68 5.78
N VAL A 185 9.64 3.37 5.22
CA VAL A 185 10.90 3.24 5.95
C VAL A 185 11.89 4.31 5.48
N ARG A 186 12.86 4.62 6.33
CA ARG A 186 13.83 5.69 6.12
C ARG A 186 15.22 5.23 6.54
N ASP A 187 16.26 5.81 5.97
CA ASP A 187 17.61 5.60 6.49
C ASP A 187 17.68 5.84 8.02
N PRO A 188 18.22 4.90 8.83
CA PRO A 188 18.24 5.01 10.28
C PRO A 188 18.89 6.28 10.82
N LEU A 189 19.94 6.80 10.18
CA LEU A 189 20.58 8.05 10.60
C LEU A 189 19.66 9.25 10.31
N ASP A 190 19.02 9.28 9.15
CA ASP A 190 18.08 10.36 8.80
C ASP A 190 16.83 10.32 9.68
N ARG A 191 16.38 9.12 10.06
CA ARG A 191 15.28 8.93 11.00
C ARG A 191 15.63 9.47 12.39
N LEU A 192 16.80 9.15 12.93
CA LEU A 192 17.26 9.69 14.23
C LEU A 192 17.48 11.20 14.18
N LEU A 193 17.98 11.74 13.06
CA LEU A 193 18.11 13.19 12.89
C LEU A 193 16.75 13.89 12.85
N SER A 194 15.74 13.26 12.24
CA SER A 194 14.36 13.73 12.25
C SER A 194 13.79 13.74 13.66
N GLU A 195 13.99 12.66 14.42
CA GLU A 195 13.58 12.57 15.82
C GLU A 195 14.25 13.64 16.68
N TYR A 196 15.55 13.87 16.50
CA TYR A 196 16.26 14.95 17.19
C TYR A 196 15.58 16.31 16.94
N LYS A 197 15.20 16.60 15.69
CA LYS A 197 14.51 17.84 15.33
C LYS A 197 13.11 17.90 15.96
N PHE A 198 12.40 16.78 16.02
CA PHE A 198 11.07 16.70 16.63
C PHE A 198 11.11 16.91 18.16
N GLU A 199 12.02 16.24 18.87
CA GLU A 199 12.22 16.43 20.32
C GLU A 199 12.64 17.87 20.66
N HIS A 200 13.38 18.52 19.76
CA HIS A 200 13.90 19.87 19.94
C HIS A 200 13.15 20.94 19.15
N ARG A 201 11.92 20.65 18.71
CA ARG A 201 11.13 21.49 17.81
C ARG A 201 10.96 22.95 18.22
N GLY A 202 10.99 23.24 19.53
CA GLY A 202 10.86 24.59 20.08
C GLY A 202 12.17 25.31 20.36
N SER A 203 13.32 24.70 20.07
CA SER A 203 14.65 25.26 20.39
C SER A 203 15.45 25.54 19.12
N SER A 204 15.41 26.79 18.64
CA SER A 204 16.22 27.21 17.48
C SER A 204 17.71 26.92 17.69
N GLN A 205 18.26 27.21 18.89
CA GLN A 205 19.67 26.93 19.20
C GLN A 205 20.05 25.46 18.96
N LYS A 206 19.27 24.52 19.49
CA LYS A 206 19.55 23.08 19.33
C LYS A 206 19.36 22.61 17.89
N LEU A 207 18.37 23.16 17.19
CA LEU A 207 18.11 22.90 15.78
C LEU A 207 19.19 23.44 14.83
N HIS A 208 20.22 24.11 15.38
CA HIS A 208 21.39 24.58 14.65
C HIS A 208 22.73 24.07 15.20
N ASP A 209 22.73 23.20 16.21
CA ASP A 209 23.93 22.67 16.84
C ASP A 209 24.20 21.21 16.40
N ALA A 210 25.05 21.05 15.38
CA ALA A 210 25.41 19.74 14.85
C ALA A 210 26.15 18.87 15.87
N ALA A 211 26.92 19.47 16.78
CA ALA A 211 27.64 18.73 17.80
C ALA A 211 26.67 18.19 18.87
N ALA A 212 25.66 18.98 19.25
CA ALA A 212 24.60 18.51 20.13
C ALA A 212 23.76 17.41 19.47
N ALA A 213 23.39 17.57 18.20
CA ALA A 213 22.67 16.55 17.43
C ALA A 213 23.48 15.24 17.37
N THR A 214 24.77 15.33 17.04
CA THR A 214 25.69 14.18 16.97
C THR A 214 25.79 13.44 18.31
N ARG A 215 26.03 14.15 19.42
CA ARG A 215 26.09 13.55 20.75
C ARG A 215 24.77 12.87 21.13
N TRP A 216 23.65 13.51 20.82
CA TRP A 216 22.33 12.95 21.09
C TRP A 216 22.08 11.67 20.27
N ILE A 217 22.39 11.68 18.97
CA ILE A 217 22.23 10.51 18.08
C ILE A 217 23.06 9.34 18.60
N ARG A 218 24.34 9.56 18.91
CA ARG A 218 25.23 8.52 19.45
C ARG A 218 24.73 7.95 20.78
N TYR A 219 24.28 8.83 21.68
CA TYR A 219 23.71 8.41 22.97
C TYR A 219 22.51 7.49 22.77
N HIS A 220 21.54 7.89 21.95
CA HIS A 220 20.34 7.08 21.70
C HIS A 220 20.64 5.79 20.94
N ALA A 221 21.53 5.81 19.95
CA ALA A 221 21.98 4.60 19.25
C ALA A 221 22.67 3.62 20.22
N GLY A 222 23.57 4.11 21.08
CA GLY A 222 24.24 3.31 22.10
C GLY A 222 23.25 2.65 23.07
N HIS A 223 22.20 3.38 23.47
CA HIS A 223 21.12 2.84 24.30
C HIS A 223 20.35 1.71 23.62
N VAL A 224 20.01 1.86 22.33
CA VAL A 224 19.32 0.82 21.55
C VAL A 224 20.22 -0.41 21.38
N ALA A 225 21.48 -0.21 21.02
CA ALA A 225 22.45 -1.29 20.87
C ALA A 225 22.67 -2.07 22.18
N ARG A 226 22.74 -1.37 23.32
CA ARG A 226 22.86 -2.01 24.65
C ARG A 226 21.63 -2.85 24.98
N ARG A 227 20.43 -2.29 24.79
CA ARG A 227 19.17 -2.99 25.09
C ARG A 227 18.93 -4.20 24.19
N ARG A 228 19.34 -4.14 22.91
CA ARG A 228 19.34 -5.30 22.01
C ARG A 228 20.12 -6.48 22.59
N ARG A 229 21.23 -6.22 23.29
CA ARG A 229 22.06 -7.26 23.93
C ARG A 229 21.50 -7.75 25.26
N GLU A 230 20.92 -6.85 26.06
CA GLU A 230 20.53 -7.14 27.44
C GLU A 230 19.17 -7.85 27.54
N ASP A 231 18.18 -7.47 26.74
CA ASP A 231 16.78 -7.88 27.00
C ASP A 231 16.20 -8.86 25.97
N GLY A 232 16.84 -9.06 24.81
CA GLY A 232 16.28 -9.86 23.68
C GLY A 232 14.96 -9.32 23.09
N ALA A 233 14.25 -8.47 23.84
CA ALA A 233 13.00 -7.82 23.53
C ALA A 233 13.10 -6.34 23.96
N LEU A 234 13.43 -5.46 23.01
CA LEU A 234 13.23 -4.01 23.14
C LEU A 234 11.77 -3.61 23.46
N SER A 235 10.84 -4.58 23.50
CA SER A 235 9.42 -4.40 23.84
C SER A 235 9.10 -4.51 25.33
N ALA A 236 10.08 -4.81 26.21
CA ALA A 236 9.92 -4.44 27.63
C ALA A 236 9.65 -2.93 27.68
N PRO A 237 8.63 -2.47 28.44
CA PRO A 237 7.98 -1.17 28.21
C PRO A 237 9.01 -0.07 28.25
N PHE A 238 9.41 0.41 27.08
CA PHE A 238 10.24 1.58 26.89
C PHE A 238 9.27 2.75 27.00
N PRO A 239 9.00 3.30 28.20
CA PRO A 239 7.95 4.27 28.35
C PRO A 239 8.44 5.51 27.58
N ASN A 240 7.72 5.89 26.54
CA ASN A 240 7.99 7.08 25.72
C ASN A 240 9.15 6.98 24.70
N ARG A 241 9.52 5.79 24.20
CA ARG A 241 10.61 5.65 23.19
C ARG A 241 10.31 4.77 21.96
N CYS A 242 9.03 4.60 21.61
CA CYS A 242 8.63 3.90 20.38
C CYS A 242 9.34 4.40 19.10
N HIS A 243 9.75 5.68 19.04
CA HIS A 243 10.45 6.26 17.88
C HIS A 243 11.86 5.69 17.66
N PHE A 244 12.43 5.02 18.66
CA PHE A 244 13.75 4.41 18.57
C PHE A 244 13.71 2.92 18.24
N LEU A 245 12.53 2.32 18.13
CA LEU A 245 12.39 0.91 17.76
C LEU A 245 12.85 0.70 16.32
N PRO A 246 13.55 -0.42 16.01
CA PRO A 246 13.91 -0.74 14.63
C PRO A 246 12.68 -0.77 13.72
N GLN A 247 12.79 -0.21 12.52
CA GLN A 247 11.68 -0.13 11.55
C GLN A 247 11.25 -1.51 11.10
N THR A 248 12.22 -2.42 10.98
CA THR A 248 12.02 -3.85 10.77
C THR A 248 11.00 -4.45 11.74
N TRP A 249 10.90 -3.98 12.98
CA TRP A 249 9.95 -4.53 13.94
C TRP A 249 8.49 -4.24 13.60
N PHE A 250 8.25 -3.20 12.81
CA PHE A 250 6.91 -2.86 12.34
C PHE A 250 6.49 -3.70 11.13
N LEU A 251 7.42 -4.34 10.43
CA LEU A 251 7.11 -5.05 9.19
C LEU A 251 6.53 -6.44 9.40
N TRP A 252 6.88 -7.12 10.50
CA TRP A 252 6.44 -8.48 10.79
C TRP A 252 5.63 -8.56 12.08
N ASP A 253 4.68 -9.49 12.13
CA ASP A 253 3.99 -9.86 13.36
C ASP A 253 4.79 -10.86 14.21
N ALA A 254 4.21 -11.26 15.34
CA ALA A 254 4.85 -12.19 16.28
C ALA A 254 5.06 -13.60 15.70
N SER A 255 4.35 -13.96 14.63
CA SER A 255 4.48 -15.22 13.91
C SER A 255 5.51 -15.18 12.78
N GLY A 256 6.12 -14.01 12.55
CA GLY A 256 7.04 -13.78 11.44
C GLY A 256 6.34 -13.50 10.11
N LYS A 257 5.01 -13.35 10.10
CA LYS A 257 4.27 -13.00 8.90
C LYS A 257 4.43 -11.50 8.65
N CYS A 258 4.71 -11.14 7.40
CA CYS A 258 4.77 -9.74 7.05
C CYS A 258 3.38 -9.07 7.11
N THR A 259 3.32 -7.94 7.80
CA THR A 259 2.10 -7.14 8.01
C THR A 259 2.06 -5.88 7.18
N CYS A 260 3.20 -5.44 6.62
CA CYS A 260 3.27 -4.32 5.68
C CYS A 260 3.58 -4.87 4.29
N ARG A 261 2.56 -5.00 3.44
CA ARG A 261 2.70 -5.54 2.08
C ARG A 261 3.56 -4.64 1.19
N TYR A 262 3.28 -3.34 1.18
CA TYR A 262 4.02 -2.38 0.36
C TYR A 262 4.94 -1.54 1.25
N VAL A 263 6.25 -1.73 1.13
CA VAL A 263 7.24 -0.98 1.90
C VAL A 263 7.80 0.11 0.99
N LEU A 264 7.54 1.37 1.32
CA LEU A 264 7.99 2.53 0.55
C LEU A 264 9.24 3.13 1.16
N ARG A 265 10.08 3.78 0.35
CA ARG A 265 11.29 4.44 0.85
C ARG A 265 11.09 5.94 0.99
N PHE A 266 11.43 6.47 2.16
CA PHE A 266 11.33 7.90 2.42
C PHE A 266 12.15 8.73 1.42
N GLU A 267 13.31 8.22 1.01
CA GLU A 267 14.19 8.92 0.05
C GLU A 267 13.56 9.08 -1.34
N PHE A 268 12.60 8.22 -1.69
CA PHE A 268 11.89 8.20 -2.97
C PHE A 268 10.37 8.39 -2.79
N LEU A 269 9.94 8.90 -1.63
CA LEU A 269 8.55 8.82 -1.18
C LEU A 269 7.55 9.43 -2.18
N GLY A 270 7.90 10.52 -2.85
CA GLY A 270 7.02 11.14 -3.84
C GLY A 270 6.71 10.21 -5.02
N GLU A 271 7.72 9.54 -5.55
CA GLU A 271 7.56 8.60 -6.67
C GLU A 271 6.89 7.30 -6.19
N ASP A 272 7.38 6.73 -5.10
CA ASP A 272 6.91 5.47 -4.52
C ASP A 272 5.44 5.55 -4.09
N PHE A 273 5.06 6.63 -3.40
CA PHE A 273 3.70 6.85 -2.93
C PHE A 273 2.75 7.06 -4.11
N ASP A 274 3.08 7.96 -5.04
CA ASP A 274 2.23 8.23 -6.20
C ASP A 274 2.12 6.99 -7.10
N GLY A 275 3.18 6.20 -7.21
CA GLY A 275 3.20 4.90 -7.89
C GLY A 275 2.24 3.90 -7.24
N LEU A 276 2.33 3.73 -5.91
CA LEU A 276 1.42 2.87 -5.17
C LEU A 276 -0.03 3.33 -5.33
N MET A 277 -0.33 4.61 -5.11
CA MET A 277 -1.70 5.12 -5.25
C MET A 277 -2.27 4.85 -6.64
N ARG A 278 -1.52 5.13 -7.71
CA ARG A 278 -1.94 4.80 -9.09
C ARG A 278 -2.21 3.30 -9.27
N SER A 279 -1.34 2.44 -8.76
CA SER A 279 -1.51 0.98 -8.85
C SER A 279 -2.78 0.47 -8.16
N GLN A 280 -3.25 1.21 -7.14
CA GLN A 280 -4.46 0.93 -6.38
C GLN A 280 -5.70 1.67 -6.91
N GLY A 281 -5.62 2.34 -8.06
CA GLY A 281 -6.71 3.14 -8.62
C GLY A 281 -7.06 4.37 -7.77
N LEU A 282 -6.13 4.84 -6.93
CA LEU A 282 -6.30 6.00 -6.06
C LEU A 282 -5.70 7.24 -6.72
N THR A 283 -6.45 8.35 -6.72
CA THR A 283 -6.02 9.64 -7.28
C THR A 283 -5.16 10.48 -6.33
N MET A 284 -4.87 9.94 -5.14
CA MET A 284 -4.07 10.61 -4.13
C MET A 284 -2.62 10.75 -4.59
N ARG A 285 -2.03 11.92 -4.33
CA ARG A 285 -0.62 12.22 -4.63
C ARG A 285 0.03 12.92 -3.46
N LEU A 286 1.32 12.69 -3.26
CA LEU A 286 2.06 13.30 -2.17
C LEU A 286 2.12 14.82 -2.31
N SER A 287 2.13 15.34 -3.56
CA SER A 287 2.10 16.77 -3.86
C SER A 287 0.82 17.49 -3.38
N HIS A 288 -0.25 16.75 -3.08
CA HIS A 288 -1.46 17.31 -2.50
C HIS A 288 -1.34 17.53 -0.99
N ALA A 289 -0.27 17.04 -0.36
CA ALA A 289 -0.11 17.17 1.09
C ALA A 289 0.18 18.61 1.47
N ARG A 290 -0.39 19.03 2.60
CA ARG A 290 0.04 20.28 3.23
C ARG A 290 1.48 20.11 3.70
N ASN A 291 2.27 21.18 3.54
CA ASN A 291 3.62 21.19 4.08
C ASN A 291 3.52 21.34 5.62
N ILE A 292 3.75 20.24 6.33
CA ILE A 292 3.67 20.18 7.80
C ILE A 292 5.09 20.05 8.33
N SER A 293 5.63 21.14 8.85
CA SER A 293 6.84 21.10 9.66
C SER A 293 6.46 21.02 11.13
N HIS A 294 6.95 20.00 11.82
CA HIS A 294 6.77 19.87 13.27
C HIS A 294 7.84 20.60 14.09
N HIS A 295 8.82 21.21 13.43
CA HIS A 295 9.92 21.93 14.08
C HIS A 295 10.15 23.30 13.47
N LEU A 296 10.76 24.21 14.24
CA LEU A 296 11.31 25.46 13.73
C LEU A 296 12.33 25.19 12.60
N PRO A 297 12.65 26.18 11.75
CA PRO A 297 13.69 26.04 10.74
C PRO A 297 14.99 25.49 11.33
N SER A 298 15.64 24.59 10.60
CA SER A 298 16.87 23.91 11.02
C SER A 298 17.84 23.87 9.85
N ASN A 299 19.13 24.11 10.12
CA ASN A 299 20.22 23.93 9.15
C ASN A 299 20.93 22.57 9.33
N LEU A 300 20.44 21.72 10.24
CA LEU A 300 21.02 20.41 10.47
C LEU A 300 20.75 19.51 9.27
N THR A 301 21.84 19.00 8.70
CA THR A 301 21.84 18.08 7.57
C THR A 301 22.40 16.73 8.00
N ARG A 302 22.11 15.70 7.20
CA ARG A 302 22.76 14.38 7.34
C ARG A 302 24.27 14.50 7.40
N ALA A 303 24.86 15.24 6.45
CA ALA A 303 26.30 15.42 6.34
C ALA A 303 26.93 16.01 7.61
N ALA A 304 26.21 16.90 8.31
CA ALA A 304 26.69 17.52 9.55
C ALA A 304 26.79 16.56 10.75
N VAL A 305 26.12 15.41 10.70
CA VAL A 305 26.09 14.41 11.79
C VAL A 305 26.65 13.04 11.37
N ALA A 306 27.00 12.86 10.10
CA ALA A 306 27.41 11.58 9.51
C ALA A 306 28.92 11.30 9.62
N ASP A 307 29.56 11.65 10.74
CA ASP A 307 30.93 11.23 10.97
C ASP A 307 31.03 9.69 11.15
N ALA A 308 32.25 9.15 11.02
CA ALA A 308 32.48 7.70 11.03
C ALA A 308 32.01 7.02 12.33
N GLU A 309 32.21 7.65 13.47
CA GLU A 309 31.83 7.10 14.78
C GLU A 309 30.30 7.10 14.95
N THR A 310 29.62 8.15 14.49
CA THR A 310 28.15 8.23 14.48
C THR A 310 27.55 7.19 13.56
N LEU A 311 28.07 7.05 12.35
CA LEU A 311 27.63 6.02 11.40
C LEU A 311 27.84 4.61 11.96
N GLN A 312 28.98 4.36 12.61
CA GLN A 312 29.26 3.07 13.26
C GLN A 312 28.28 2.80 14.40
N ALA A 313 28.01 3.79 15.26
CA ALA A 313 27.07 3.65 16.37
C ALA A 313 25.64 3.35 15.87
N VAL A 314 25.17 4.07 14.85
CA VAL A 314 23.83 3.87 14.27
C VAL A 314 23.73 2.52 13.56
N ARG A 315 24.76 2.11 12.80
CA ARG A 315 24.81 0.76 12.17
C ARG A 315 24.79 -0.37 13.19
N GLY A 316 25.52 -0.23 14.29
CA GLY A 316 25.49 -1.22 15.38
C GLY A 316 24.14 -1.29 16.10
N ALA A 317 23.40 -0.18 16.15
CA ALA A 317 22.08 -0.12 16.79
C ALA A 317 20.95 -0.64 15.89
N TYR A 318 21.04 -0.42 14.57
CA TYR A 318 19.99 -0.71 13.59
C TYR A 318 20.47 -1.58 12.41
N PRO A 319 21.18 -2.70 12.65
CA PRO A 319 21.76 -3.50 11.57
C PRO A 319 20.69 -4.04 10.61
N ASP A 320 19.54 -4.47 11.13
CA ASP A 320 18.44 -5.03 10.34
C ASP A 320 17.79 -3.97 9.44
N ASP A 321 17.65 -2.73 9.92
CA ASP A 321 17.09 -1.64 9.13
C ASP A 321 18.03 -1.25 7.97
N PHE A 322 19.35 -1.26 8.18
CA PHE A 322 20.30 -1.03 7.07
C PHE A 322 20.29 -2.14 6.04
N SER A 323 20.03 -3.37 6.48
CA SER A 323 19.95 -4.55 5.62
C SER A 323 18.65 -4.55 4.80
N LEU A 324 17.58 -3.96 5.34
CA LEU A 324 16.30 -3.75 4.67
C LEU A 324 16.40 -2.79 3.46
N LEU A 325 17.03 -1.61 3.61
CA LEU A 325 16.93 -0.53 2.60
C LEU A 325 17.33 -0.89 1.17
N PRO A 326 18.38 -1.70 0.91
CA PRO A 326 18.73 -2.11 -0.46
C PRO A 326 17.72 -3.10 -1.07
N ALA A 327 16.97 -3.82 -0.23
CA ALA A 327 16.03 -4.86 -0.66
C ALA A 327 14.61 -4.31 -0.89
N VAL A 328 14.30 -3.10 -0.40
CA VAL A 328 13.00 -2.47 -0.58
C VAL A 328 12.91 -1.78 -1.94
N ASN A 329 12.32 -2.46 -2.90
CA ASN A 329 11.71 -1.88 -4.11
C ASN A 329 10.57 -2.80 -4.56
N GLY A 330 9.58 -3.03 -3.68
CA GLY A 330 8.52 -3.97 -3.99
C GLY A 330 7.67 -4.36 -2.79
N THR A 331 7.27 -5.63 -2.78
CA THR A 331 6.44 -6.20 -1.73
C THR A 331 7.30 -6.81 -0.64
N CYS A 332 6.73 -6.96 0.55
CA CYS A 332 7.43 -7.66 1.62
C CYS A 332 7.63 -9.17 1.36
N GLU A 333 6.92 -9.75 0.38
CA GLU A 333 7.18 -11.11 -0.08
C GLU A 333 8.53 -11.19 -0.82
N ASP A 334 8.94 -10.11 -1.49
CA ASP A 334 10.28 -9.98 -2.07
C ASP A 334 11.38 -9.88 -0.99
N LEU A 335 10.98 -9.67 0.27
CA LEU A 335 11.83 -9.69 1.46
C LEU A 335 11.76 -11.03 2.21
N ALA A 336 11.06 -12.05 1.70
CA ALA A 336 10.85 -13.32 2.42
C ALA A 336 12.15 -14.13 2.64
N ASP A 337 13.15 -13.96 1.77
CA ASP A 337 14.50 -14.53 1.98
C ASP A 337 15.26 -13.81 3.11
N TYR A 338 14.80 -12.61 3.51
CA TYR A 338 15.18 -11.94 4.74
C TYR A 338 14.33 -12.49 5.90
N SER A 339 14.54 -13.76 6.25
CA SER A 339 14.09 -14.26 7.55
C SER A 339 14.77 -13.39 8.62
N ALA A 340 13.98 -12.60 9.36
CA ALA A 340 14.51 -11.82 10.47
C ALA A 340 15.37 -12.75 11.35
N PRO A 341 16.66 -12.45 11.62
CA PRO A 341 17.59 -13.36 12.28
C PRO A 341 17.25 -13.64 13.76
N TYR A 342 16.07 -13.24 14.22
CA TYR A 342 15.57 -13.51 15.57
C TYR A 342 14.61 -14.69 15.52
N ASP A 343 15.12 -15.86 15.90
CA ASP A 343 14.29 -16.99 16.31
C ASP A 343 13.46 -16.56 17.55
N LEU A 344 12.17 -16.33 17.33
CA LEU A 344 11.25 -15.89 18.37
C LEU A 344 10.83 -17.01 19.33
N THR A 345 11.27 -18.25 19.10
CA THR A 345 11.02 -19.37 20.01
C THR A 345 11.90 -19.33 21.25
N ASP A 346 13.01 -18.58 21.21
CA ASP A 346 13.94 -18.44 22.34
C ASP A 346 13.61 -17.22 23.23
N ARG A 347 12.34 -17.09 23.64
CA ARG A 347 11.99 -16.16 24.72
C ARG A 347 12.49 -16.75 26.04
N PRO A 348 13.37 -16.07 26.80
CA PRO A 348 13.63 -16.48 28.17
C PRO A 348 12.31 -16.49 28.93
N ARG A 349 11.98 -17.64 29.54
CA ARG A 349 10.82 -17.75 30.42
C ARG A 349 10.98 -16.68 31.50
N VAL A 350 10.03 -15.74 31.54
CA VAL A 350 9.91 -14.78 32.63
C VAL A 350 9.93 -15.57 33.93
N CYS A 351 10.99 -15.42 34.72
CA CYS A 351 11.07 -15.98 36.06
C CYS A 351 9.91 -15.40 36.87
N LYS A 352 8.84 -16.19 37.04
CA LYS A 352 7.80 -15.89 38.03
C LYS A 352 8.49 -15.88 39.38
N GLY A 353 8.43 -14.73 40.05
CA GLY A 353 9.02 -14.52 41.37
C GLY A 353 8.58 -15.60 42.35
N GLY A 354 9.52 -16.45 42.74
CA GLY A 354 9.49 -17.17 43.99
C GLY A 354 10.18 -16.31 45.04
N LYS A 355 9.46 -16.01 46.13
CA LYS A 355 10.02 -15.36 47.32
C LYS A 355 11.19 -16.21 47.83
N LEU A 356 12.32 -15.57 48.08
CA LEU A 356 13.37 -16.12 48.93
C LEU A 356 12.92 -15.90 50.39
N GLU A 357 12.72 -17.01 51.11
CA GLU A 357 12.91 -17.06 52.57
C GLU A 357 14.41 -17.23 52.88
#